data_AF-A0A5C8LHB8-F1
#
_entry.id   AF-A0A5C8LHB8-F1
#
_cell.length_a   1.000
_cell.length_b   1.000
_cell.length_c   1.000
_cell.angle_alpha   90.00
_cell.angle_beta   90.00
_cell.angle_gamma   90.00
#
_symmetry.space_group_name_H-M   'P 1'
#
loop_
_entity.id
_entity.type
_entity.pdbx_description
1 polymer ?
#
loop_
_entity_poly.entity_id
_entity_poly.type
_entity_poly.pdbx_seq_one_letter_code
_entity_poly.pdbx_strand_id
1 'polypeptide(L)' 'MSLLTIILNILLPPLAVFLKHGLGTTFLISVLLTVVGWLPGVIHAFYVNN' A
#
# COMPACT_ATOMS: atom_id res chain seq x y z
N MET A 1 -12.29 -3.46 4.12
CA MET A 1 -11.26 -4.13 3.30
C MET A 1 -11.61 -5.59 3.10
N SER A 2 -11.51 -6.12 1.87
CA SER A 2 -11.64 -7.57 1.66
C SER A 2 -10.35 -8.27 2.14
N LEU A 3 -10.45 -9.56 2.49
CA LEU A 3 -9.30 -10.36 2.95
C LEU A 3 -8.12 -10.28 1.96
N LEU A 4 -8.43 -10.23 0.67
CA LEU A 4 -7.45 -10.04 -0.41
C LEU A 4 -6.66 -8.73 -0.27
N THR A 5 -7.31 -7.60 0.03
CA THR A 5 -6.63 -6.31 0.20
C THR A 5 -5.72 -6.30 1.43
N ILE A 6 -6.10 -7.00 2.50
CA ILE A 6 -5.27 -7.14 3.71
C ILE A 6 -3.99 -7.93 3.39
N ILE A 7 -4.12 -9.05 2.68
CA ILE A 7 -2.98 -9.87 2.25
C ILE A 7 -2.08 -9.06 1.31
N LEU A 8 -2.66 -8.31 0.37
CA LEU A 8 -1.91 -7.47 -0.56
C LEU A 8 -1.22 -6.29 0.14
N ASN A 9 -1.85 -5.66 1.14
CA ASN A 9 -1.23 -4.57 1.91
C ASN A 9 0.08 -5.01 2.59
N ILE A 10 0.15 -6.28 3.00
CA ILE A 10 1.33 -6.86 3.65
C ILE A 10 2.34 -7.33 2.59
N LEU A 11 1.93 -8.14 1.62
CA LEU A 11 2.86 -8.75 0.65
C LEU A 11 3.43 -7.71 -0.35
N LEU A 12 2.56 -6.90 -0.95
CA LEU A 12 2.90 -5.86 -1.93
C LEU A 12 2.08 -4.59 -1.63
N PRO A 13 2.50 -3.77 -0.64
CA PRO A 13 1.79 -2.55 -0.28
C PRO A 13 1.48 -1.61 -1.46
N PRO A 14 2.40 -1.38 -2.44
CA PRO A 14 2.11 -0.54 -3.60
C PRO A 14 0.98 -1.07 -4.46
N LEU A 15 0.87 -2.40 -4.60
CA LEU A 15 -0.13 -3.03 -5.45
C LEU A 15 -1.53 -2.91 -4.82
N ALA A 16 -1.62 -3.05 -3.50
CA ALA A 16 -2.87 -2.88 -2.77
C ALA A 16 -3.39 -1.44 -2.87
N VAL A 17 -2.49 -0.45 -2.73
CA VAL A 17 -2.82 0.97 -2.89
C VAL A 17 -3.18 1.30 -4.34
N PHE A 18 -2.46 0.78 -5.32
CA PHE A 18 -2.78 0.98 -6.74
C PHE A 18 -4.17 0.45 -7.10
N LEU A 19 -4.54 -0.74 -6.61
CA LEU A 19 -5.86 -1.33 -6.88
C LEU A 19 -7.03 -0.54 -6.26
N LYS A 20 -6.78 0.20 -5.17
CA LYS A 20 -7.80 0.97 -4.44
C LYS A 20 -7.86 2.44 -4.84
N HIS A 21 -6.71 3.07 -5.03
CA HIS A 21 -6.55 4.51 -5.23
C HIS A 21 -6.05 4.87 -6.64
N GLY A 22 -5.66 3.88 -7.46
CA GLY A 22 -5.12 4.10 -8.80
C GLY A 22 -3.68 4.64 -8.81
N LEU A 23 -3.27 5.18 -9.97
CA LEU A 23 -2.01 5.88 -10.13
C LEU A 23 -2.17 7.32 -9.62
N GLY A 24 -1.55 7.62 -8.49
CA GLY A 24 -1.59 8.94 -7.87
C GLY A 24 -0.49 9.12 -6.82
N THR A 25 -0.55 10.23 -6.10
CA THR A 25 0.38 10.56 -5.01
C THR A 25 0.42 9.48 -3.93
N THR A 26 -0.72 8.88 -3.58
CA THR A 26 -0.80 7.78 -2.61
C THR A 26 -0.01 6.55 -3.04
N PHE A 27 -0.10 6.18 -4.32
CA PHE A 27 0.68 5.06 -4.87
C PHE A 27 2.18 5.38 -4.84
N LEU A 28 2.58 6.57 -5.27
CA LEU A 28 3.97 7.02 -5.26
C LEU A 28 4.57 7.03 -3.85
N ILE A 29 3.80 7.50 -2.85
CA ILE A 29 4.22 7.48 -1.45
C ILE A 29 4.38 6.04 -0.96
N SER A 30 3.43 5.14 -1.27
CA SER A 30 3.57 3.72 -0.92
C SER A 30 4.81 3.09 -1.58
N VAL A 31 5.12 3.41 -2.84
CA VAL A 31 6.34 2.94 -3.52
C VAL A 31 7.59 3.47 -2.81
N LEU A 32 7.66 4.78 -2.56
CA LEU A 32 8.79 5.41 -1.87
C LEU A 32 9.02 4.80 -0.48
N LEU A 33 7.95 4.65 0.31
CA LEU A 33 8.05 4.06 1.63
C LEU A 33 8.50 2.60 1.55
N THR A 34 7.99 1.81 0.60
CA THR A 34 8.41 0.41 0.41
C THR A 34 9.89 0.30 0.02
N VAL A 35 10.42 1.26 -0.75
CA VAL A 35 11.85 1.34 -1.12
C VAL A 35 12.72 1.73 0.08
N VAL A 36 12.25 2.64 0.95
CA VAL A 36 12.96 3.01 2.19
C VAL A 36 12.88 1.89 3.24
N GLY A 37 11.80 1.12 3.24
CA GLY A 37 11.61 -0.05 4.08
C GLY A 37 10.23 -0.65 3.93
N TRP A 38 10.12 -1.97 3.96
CA TRP A 38 8.84 -2.64 3.79
C TRP A 38 7.79 -2.24 4.85
N LEU A 39 8.20 -2.16 6.12
CA LEU A 39 7.35 -1.81 7.27
C LEU A 39 6.58 -0.48 7.11
N PRO A 40 7.22 0.68 6.84
CA PRO A 40 6.49 1.92 6.64
C PRO A 40 5.56 1.89 5.43
N GLY A 41 5.91 1.14 4.38
CA GLY A 41 5.02 0.92 3.22
C GLY A 41 3.73 0.18 3.59
N VAL A 42 3.83 -0.86 4.43
CA VAL A 42 2.67 -1.61 4.95
C VAL A 42 1.78 -0.71 5.82
N ILE A 43 2.37 0.05 6.75
CA ILE A 43 1.61 0.96 7.63
C ILE A 43 0.85 2.00 6.80
N HIS A 44 1.52 2.63 5.83
CA HIS A 44 0.88 3.57 4.93
C HIS A 44 -0.26 2.90 4.14
N ALA A 45 -0.02 1.71 3.56
CA ALA A 45 -1.04 0.98 2.82
C ALA A 45 -2.27 0.68 3.68
N PHE A 46 -2.12 0.31 4.96
CA PHE A 46 -3.25 0.16 5.88
C PHE A 46 -3.91 1.48 6.25
N TYR A 47 -3.16 2.59 6.38
CA TYR A 47 -3.73 3.89 6.72
C TYR A 47 -4.65 4.44 5.62
N VAL A 48 -4.24 4.34 4.36
CA VAL A 48 -5.08 4.78 3.23
C VAL A 48 -6.12 3.76 2.81
N ASN A 49 -5.85 2.47 3.02
CA ASN A 49 -6.82 1.41 2.77
C ASN A 49 -7.58 1.00 4.05
N ASN A 50 -7.78 1.87 5.04
CA ASN A 50 -8.75 1.63 6.12
C ASN A 50 -10.04 2.38 5.80
#